data_AF-A0A6D2G6R4-F1
#
_entry.id   AF-A0A6D2G6R4-F1
#
_cell.length_a   1.000
_cell.length_b   1.000
_cell.length_c   1.000
_cell.angle_alpha   90.00
_cell.angle_beta   90.00
_cell.angle_gamma   90.00
#
_symmetry.space_group_name_H-M   'P 1'
#
loop_
_entity.id
_entity.type
_entity.pdbx_description
1 polymer ?
#
loop_
_entity_poly.entity_id
_entity_poly.type
_entity_poly.pdbx_seq_one_letter_code
_entity_poly.pdbx_strand_id
1 'polypeptide(L)'
;MIALRIREIGAEHRVPTLEAPPLARALYRHAEIGQQIPGQLYAAVAEVLAWVWQLKRWRLAGGQRPPQPENLPVPEALDFMNEKTTDG
;
A
#
# COMPACT_ATOMS: atom_id res chain seq x y z
N MET A 1 -10.33 -2.04 -15.72
CA MET A 1 -10.81 -0.63 -15.70
C MET A 1 -11.16 -0.12 -14.29
N ILE A 2 -11.60 -0.96 -13.34
CA ILE A 2 -11.96 -0.53 -11.97
C ILE A 2 -10.81 0.20 -11.23
N ALA A 3 -9.60 -0.37 -11.22
CA ALA A 3 -8.45 0.25 -10.54
C ALA A 3 -8.12 1.65 -11.07
N LEU A 4 -8.27 1.88 -12.38
CA LEU A 4 -8.09 3.20 -12.98
C LEU A 4 -9.14 4.18 -12.47
N ARG A 5 -10.41 3.76 -12.41
CA ARG A 5 -11.50 4.59 -11.89
C ARG A 5 -11.31 4.96 -10.42
N ILE A 6 -10.81 4.04 -9.60
CA ILE A 6 -10.46 4.33 -8.19
C ILE A 6 -9.37 5.41 -8.11
N ARG A 7 -8.35 5.33 -8.97
CA ARG A 7 -7.28 6.35 -9.03
C ARG A 7 -7.80 7.72 -9.46
N GLU A 8 -8.69 7.77 -10.44
CA GLU A 8 -9.33 9.02 -10.90
C GLU A 8 -10.08 9.70 -9.75
N ILE A 9 -11.00 8.96 -9.11
CA ILE A 9 -11.79 9.47 -7.97
C ILE A 9 -10.85 9.87 -6.82
N GLY A 10 -9.83 9.07 -6.51
CA GLY A 10 -8.83 9.41 -5.49
C GLY A 10 -8.13 10.73 -5.78
N ALA A 11 -7.75 10.98 -7.04
CA ALA A 11 -7.11 12.23 -7.45
C ALA A 11 -8.07 13.43 -7.32
N GLU A 12 -9.33 13.29 -7.75
CA GLU A 12 -10.38 14.32 -7.59
C GLU A 12 -10.54 14.74 -6.12
N HIS A 13 -10.48 13.78 -5.20
CA HIS A 13 -10.59 14.01 -3.76
C HIS A 13 -9.24 14.25 -3.04
N ARG A 14 -8.14 14.44 -3.78
CA ARG A 14 -6.79 14.72 -3.25
C ARG A 14 -6.24 13.63 -2.31
N VAL A 15 -6.71 12.39 -2.48
CA VAL A 15 -6.20 11.20 -1.80
C VAL A 15 -4.81 10.88 -2.37
N PRO A 16 -3.78 10.77 -1.53
CA PRO A 16 -2.44 10.42 -2.00
C PRO A 16 -2.40 8.98 -2.54
N THR A 17 -1.69 8.80 -3.64
CA THR A 17 -1.43 7.47 -4.25
C THR A 17 0.02 7.08 -3.99
N LEU A 18 0.22 5.85 -3.54
CA LEU A 18 1.52 5.20 -3.36
C LEU A 18 1.54 3.94 -4.24
N GLU A 19 2.58 3.78 -5.06
CA GLU A 19 2.81 2.50 -5.73
C GLU A 19 3.61 1.58 -4.81
N ALA A 20 2.97 0.50 -4.38
CA ALA A 20 3.59 -0.57 -3.63
C ALA A 20 3.08 -1.92 -4.17
N PRO A 21 3.62 -2.41 -5.31
CA PRO A 21 3.06 -3.57 -6.00
C PRO A 21 2.92 -4.83 -5.13
N PRO A 22 3.90 -5.24 -4.29
CA PRO A 22 3.76 -6.40 -3.40
C PRO A 22 2.60 -6.26 -2.41
N LEU A 23 2.52 -5.12 -1.72
CA LEU A 23 1.48 -4.86 -0.72
C LEU A 23 0.09 -4.77 -1.38
N ALA A 24 -0.02 -4.10 -2.52
CA ALA A 24 -1.28 -3.95 -3.24
C ALA A 24 -1.84 -5.32 -3.67
N ARG A 25 -0.99 -6.23 -4.14
CA ARG A 25 -1.38 -7.60 -4.49
C ARG A 25 -1.81 -8.39 -3.26
N ALA A 26 -1.02 -8.37 -2.19
CA ALA A 26 -1.31 -9.09 -0.97
C ALA A 26 -2.66 -8.65 -0.36
N LEU A 27 -2.92 -7.33 -0.30
CA LEU A 27 -4.20 -6.81 0.17
C LEU A 27 -5.37 -7.22 -0.73
N TYR A 28 -5.23 -7.09 -2.06
CA TYR A 28 -6.29 -7.47 -2.99
C TYR A 28 -6.67 -8.95 -2.90
N ARG A 29 -5.71 -9.82 -2.55
CA ARG A 29 -5.92 -11.28 -2.46
C ARG A 29 -6.45 -11.73 -1.11
N HIS A 30 -6.00 -11.10 -0.03
CA HIS A 30 -6.25 -11.57 1.33
C HIS A 30 -7.18 -10.69 2.15
N ALA A 31 -7.64 -9.56 1.61
CA ALA A 31 -8.64 -8.71 2.24
C ALA A 31 -9.79 -8.42 1.26
N GLU A 32 -11.00 -8.87 1.61
CA GLU A 32 -12.21 -8.48 0.89
C GLU A 32 -12.73 -7.12 1.36
N ILE A 33 -13.61 -6.52 0.57
CA ILE A 33 -14.23 -5.24 0.91
C ILE A 33 -15.03 -5.39 2.21
N GLY A 34 -14.77 -4.50 3.18
CA GLY A 34 -15.41 -4.52 4.50
C GLY A 34 -14.74 -5.46 5.51
N GLN A 35 -13.77 -6.26 5.09
CA GLN A 35 -12.98 -7.10 5.99
C GLN A 35 -11.81 -6.33 6.59
N GLN A 36 -11.35 -6.81 7.74
CA GLN A 36 -10.13 -6.31 8.36
C GLN A 36 -8.89 -6.76 7.57
N ILE A 37 -7.82 -5.99 7.69
CA ILE A 37 -6.53 -6.33 7.10
C ILE A 37 -5.98 -7.59 7.82
N PRO A 38 -5.36 -8.54 7.11
CA PRO A 38 -4.66 -9.66 7.73
C PRO A 38 -3.54 -9.18 8.65
N GLY A 39 -3.38 -9.80 9.83
CA GLY A 39 -2.38 -9.41 10.82
C GLY A 39 -0.95 -9.41 10.29
N GLN A 40 -0.64 -10.30 9.35
CA GLN A 40 0.67 -10.40 8.69
C GLN A 40 1.02 -9.15 7.86
N LEU A 41 0.03 -8.35 7.46
CA LEU A 41 0.22 -7.13 6.67
C LEU A 41 0.21 -5.85 7.52
N TYR A 42 0.02 -5.96 8.84
CA TYR A 42 -0.10 -4.79 9.72
C TYR A 42 1.14 -3.90 9.69
N ALA A 43 2.33 -4.48 9.74
CA ALA A 43 3.57 -3.70 9.69
C ALA A 43 3.68 -2.91 8.38
N ALA A 44 3.43 -3.56 7.24
CA ALA A 44 3.47 -2.90 5.93
C ALA A 44 2.42 -1.78 5.81
N VAL A 45 1.20 -2.00 6.30
CA VAL A 45 0.16 -0.96 6.26
C VAL A 45 0.46 0.18 7.24
N ALA A 46 1.04 -0.11 8.41
CA ALA A 46 1.44 0.91 9.38
C ALA A 46 2.47 1.88 8.79
N GLU A 47 3.45 1.37 8.03
CA GLU A 47 4.42 2.20 7.30
C GLU A 47 3.75 3.15 6.28
N VAL A 48 2.76 2.63 5.53
CA VAL A 48 1.99 3.46 4.60
C VAL A 48 1.22 4.56 5.34
N LEU A 49 0.58 4.22 6.47
CA LEU A 49 -0.15 5.20 7.30
C LEU A 49 0.80 6.26 7.89
N ALA A 50 1.98 5.85 8.35
CA ALA A 50 3.01 6.76 8.84
C ALA A 50 3.45 7.75 7.76
N TRP A 51 3.67 7.27 6.53
CA TRP A 51 3.98 8.12 5.39
C TRP A 51 2.83 9.09 5.06
N VAL A 52 1.57 8.64 5.05
CA VAL A 52 0.40 9.50 4.82
C VAL A 52 0.32 10.61 5.87
N TRP A 53 0.60 10.30 7.13
CA TRP A 53 0.62 11.30 8.20
C TRP A 53 1.76 12.31 8.03
N GLN A 54 2.96 11.86 7.68
CA GLN A 54 4.06 12.76 7.34
C GLN A 54 3.70 13.67 6.16
N LEU A 55 3.05 13.12 5.14
CA LEU A 55 2.62 13.86 3.95
C LEU A 55 1.57 14.92 4.30
N LYS A 56 0.61 14.58 5.17
CA LYS A 56 -0.38 15.53 5.70
C LYS A 56 0.28 16.64 6.50
N ARG A 57 1.25 16.32 7.37
CA ARG A 57 2.01 17.32 8.13
C ARG A 57 2.77 18.27 7.21
N TRP A 58 3.48 17.74 6.22
CA TRP A 58 4.20 18.55 5.24
C TRP A 58 3.26 19.48 4.46
N ARG A 59 2.08 19.01 4.05
CA ARG A 59 1.08 19.85 3.37
C ARG A 59 0.57 21.02 4.22
N LEU A 60 0.56 20.89 5.55
CA LEU A 60 0.04 21.91 6.47
C LEU A 60 1.12 22.87 6.98
N ALA A 61 2.29 22.33 7.33
CA ALA A 61 3.37 23.08 8.00
C ALA A 61 4.53 23.45 7.06
N GLY A 62 4.55 22.95 5.82
CA GLY A 62 5.67 23.12 4.90
C GLY A 62 6.89 22.26 5.27
N GLY A 63 8.07 22.66 4.79
CA GLY A 63 9.33 21.95 5.01
C GLY A 63 9.65 20.89 3.96
N GLN A 64 10.47 19.91 4.33
CA GLN A 64 10.90 18.85 3.41
C GLN A 64 9.79 17.84 3.17
N ARG A 65 9.52 17.54 1.89
CA ARG A 65 8.53 16.53 1.50
C ARG A 65 9.01 15.15 1.99
N PRO A 66 8.18 14.36 2.69
CA PRO A 66 8.60 13.04 3.13
C PRO A 66 8.87 12.14 1.91
N PRO A 67 9.97 11.37 1.94
CA PRO A 67 10.26 10.39 0.89
C PRO A 67 9.17 9.32 0.87
N GLN A 68 8.94 8.70 -0.29
CA GLN A 68 8.05 7.55 -0.38
C GLN A 68 8.74 6.33 0.27
N PRO A 69 7.98 5.46 0.98
CA PRO A 69 8.54 4.23 1.50
C PRO A 69 8.86 3.28 0.34
N GLU A 70 10.12 2.86 0.23
CA GLU A 70 10.58 1.97 -0.86
C GLU A 70 10.50 0.49 -0.48
N ASN A 71 10.76 0.14 0.79
CA ASN A 71 10.83 -1.23 1.28
C ASN A 71 9.78 -1.50 2.34
N LEU A 72 8.54 -1.77 1.91
CA LEU A 72 7.48 -2.16 2.83
C LEU A 72 7.69 -3.62 3.28
N PRO A 73 7.58 -3.94 4.58
CA PRO A 73 7.79 -5.29 5.11
C PRO A 73 6.59 -6.19 4.79
N VAL A 74 6.46 -6.58 3.52
CA VAL A 74 5.45 -7.53 3.06
C VAL A 74 6.07 -8.94 3.11
N PRO A 75 5.50 -9.88 3.89
CA PRO A 75 6.00 -11.26 3.91
C PRO A 75 5.95 -11.87 2.50
N GLU A 76 7.05 -12.48 2.07
CA GLU A 76 7.15 -13.11 0.74
C GLU A 76 6.10 -14.19 0.51
N ALA A 77 5.67 -14.90 1.56
CA ALA A 77 4.61 -15.90 1.49
C ALA A 77 3.23 -15.33 1.05
N LEU A 78 3.04 -14.01 1.14
CA LEU A 78 1.82 -13.33 0.70
C LEU A 78 2.01 -12.62 -0.65
N ASP A 79 3.22 -12.61 -1.21
CA ASP A 79 3.52 -12.08 -2.55
C ASP A 79 3.79 -13.23 -3.53
N PHE A 80 2.95 -13.35 -4.55
CA PHE A 80 2.91 -14.48 -5.50
C PHE A 80 4.21 -14.70 -6.32
N MET A 81 5.19 -13.78 -6.28
CA MET A 81 6.40 -13.86 -7.12
C MET A 81 7.35 -15.02 -6.76
N ASN A 82 7.20 -15.65 -5.58
CA ASN A 82 8.02 -16.80 -5.16
C ASN A 82 7.28 -18.16 -5.21
N GLU A 83 6.03 -18.23 -5.67
CA GLU A 83 5.24 -19.49 -5.69
C GLU A 83 5.59 -20.41 -6.88
N LYS A 84 6.44 -19.98 -7.83
CA LYS A 84 6.85 -20.81 -8.98
C LYS A 84 8.35 -21.08 -9.00
N THR A 85 8.84 -21.96 -8.13
CA THR A 85 9.96 -22.91 -8.37
C THR A 85 10.07 -23.83 -7.16
N THR A 86 9.14 -24.77 -6.98
CA THR A 86 9.38 -26.06 -6.31
C THR A 86 8.16 -26.91 -6.59
N ASP A 87 8.12 -27.49 -7.78
CA ASP A 87 7.31 -28.67 -8.08
C ASP A 87 8.02 -29.40 -9.24
N GLY A 88 8.74 -30.48 -8.88
CA GLY A 88 9.05 -31.66 -9.70
C GLY A 88 9.82 -31.49 -11.00
#